data_AF-A0A7X5Q5E2-F1
#
_entry.id   AF-A0A7X5Q5E2-F1
#
_cell.length_a   1.000
_cell.length_b   1.000
_cell.length_c   1.000
_cell.angle_alpha   90.00
_cell.angle_beta   90.00
_cell.angle_gamma   90.00
#
_symmetry.space_group_name_H-M   'P 1'
#
loop_
_entity.id
_entity.type
_entity.pdbx_description
1 polymer ?
#
loop_
_entity_poly.entity_id
_entity_poly.type
_entity_poly.pdbx_seq_one_letter_code
_entity_poly.pdbx_strand_id
1 'polypeptide(L)' 'MENKGQLQRRVAWLESRLDQVESELNHLNKLLLDCGFPEGVRTLQETIEELLEEAKHMPPEDYPFSN' A
#
# COMPACT_ATOMS: atom_id res chain seq x y z
N MET A 1 15.00 7.96 -30.54
CA MET A 1 13.71 8.64 -30.27
C MET A 1 12.61 7.62 -30.52
N GLU A 2 11.74 7.37 -29.55
CA GLU A 2 10.56 6.52 -29.75
C GLU A 2 9.66 7.16 -30.80
N ASN A 3 9.16 6.36 -31.76
CA ASN A 3 8.23 6.87 -32.75
C ASN A 3 6.81 6.95 -32.16
N LYS A 4 5.92 7.68 -32.84
CA LYS A 4 4.53 7.90 -32.40
C LYS A 4 3.81 6.60 -32.03
N GLY A 5 3.98 5.54 -32.81
CA GLY A 5 3.34 4.24 -32.56
C GLY A 5 3.91 3.50 -31.34
N GLN A 6 5.20 3.66 -31.05
CA GLN A 6 5.82 3.12 -29.83
C GLN A 6 5.31 3.85 -28.59
N LEU A 7 5.21 5.19 -28.64
CA LEU A 7 4.65 5.99 -27.56
C LEU A 7 3.19 5.64 -27.27
N GLN A 8 2.36 5.48 -28.31
CA GLN A 8 0.95 5.09 -28.15
C GLN A 8 0.79 3.73 -27.49
N ARG A 9 1.60 2.73 -27.89
CA ARG A 9 1.58 1.41 -27.23
C ARG A 9 2.00 1.48 -25.77
N ARG A 10 3.00 2.32 -25.46
CA ARG A 10 3.47 2.52 -24.10
C ARG A 10 2.40 3.19 -23.24
N VAL A 11 1.70 4.18 -23.77
CA VAL A 11 0.56 4.82 -23.08
C VAL A 11 -0.52 3.79 -22.78
N ALA A 12 -0.98 3.03 -23.78
CA ALA A 12 -2.02 2.01 -23.57
C ALA A 12 -1.61 0.95 -22.53
N TRP A 13 -0.33 0.54 -22.53
CA TRP A 13 0.19 -0.38 -21.52
C TRP A 13 0.19 0.23 -20.12
N LEU A 14 0.61 1.49 -19.98
CA LEU A 14 0.62 2.20 -18.71
C LEU A 14 -0.81 2.44 -18.18
N GLU A 15 -1.76 2.75 -19.04
CA GLU A 15 -3.18 2.91 -18.69
C GLU A 15 -3.73 1.59 -18.13
N SER A 16 -3.55 0.47 -18.83
CA SER A 16 -4.00 -0.84 -18.35
C SER A 16 -3.35 -1.23 -17.00
N ARG A 17 -2.08 -0.88 -16.81
CA ARG A 17 -1.37 -1.10 -15.54
C ARG A 17 -1.93 -0.24 -14.41
N LEU A 18 -2.26 1.02 -14.70
CA LEU A 18 -2.87 1.93 -13.75
C LEU A 18 -4.25 1.42 -13.32
N ASP A 19 -5.10 1.05 -14.27
CA ASP A 19 -6.44 0.51 -14.01
C ASP A 19 -6.38 -0.71 -13.08
N GLN A 20 -5.41 -1.61 -13.32
CA GLN A 20 -5.21 -2.79 -12.48
C GLN A 20 -4.82 -2.39 -11.04
N VAL A 21 -3.84 -1.50 -10.89
CA VAL A 21 -3.36 -1.05 -9.57
C VAL A 21 -4.48 -0.34 -8.79
N GLU A 22 -5.25 0.51 -9.45
CA GLU A 22 -6.38 1.20 -8.83
C GLU A 22 -7.46 0.21 -8.38
N SER A 23 -7.77 -0.80 -9.19
CA SER A 23 -8.71 -1.85 -8.82
C SER A 23 -8.23 -2.66 -7.60
N GLU A 24 -6.97 -3.07 -7.58
CA GLU A 24 -6.38 -3.82 -6.46
C GLU A 24 -6.33 -2.98 -5.18
N LEU A 25 -5.93 -1.71 -5.29
CA LEU A 25 -5.90 -0.77 -4.15
C LEU A 25 -7.31 -0.54 -3.58
N ASN A 26 -8.30 -0.37 -4.44
CA ASN A 26 -9.70 -0.21 -4.02
C ASN A 26 -10.24 -1.47 -3.33
N HIS A 27 -9.87 -2.65 -3.81
CA HIS A 27 -10.24 -3.91 -3.16
C HIS A 27 -9.59 -4.03 -1.78
N LEU A 28 -8.29 -3.77 -1.67
CA LEU A 28 -7.58 -3.76 -0.40
C LEU A 28 -8.20 -2.76 0.59
N ASN A 29 -8.52 -1.54 0.14
CA ASN A 29 -9.12 -0.53 1.00
C ASN A 29 -10.48 -0.98 1.56
N LYS A 30 -11.29 -1.67 0.75
CA LYS A 30 -12.55 -2.27 1.23
C LYS A 30 -12.32 -3.32 2.30
N LEU A 31 -11.36 -4.23 2.09
CA LEU A 31 -11.02 -5.23 3.09
C LEU A 31 -10.57 -4.60 4.41
N LEU A 32 -9.80 -3.51 4.35
CA LEU A 32 -9.36 -2.79 5.54
C LEU A 32 -10.54 -2.16 6.30
N LEU A 33 -11.48 -1.54 5.59
CA LEU A 33 -12.73 -1.03 6.18
C LEU A 33 -13.50 -2.16 6.86
N ASP A 34 -13.63 -3.32 6.21
CA ASP A 34 -14.33 -4.50 6.74
C ASP A 34 -13.62 -5.09 7.97
N CYS A 35 -12.29 -4.99 8.03
CA CYS A 35 -11.47 -5.40 9.18
C CYS A 35 -11.47 -4.40 10.35
N GLY A 36 -12.15 -3.26 10.22
CA GLY A 36 -12.26 -2.27 11.29
C GLY A 36 -11.25 -1.12 11.24
N PHE A 37 -10.54 -0.93 10.13
CA PHE A 37 -9.75 0.29 9.89
C PHE A 37 -10.65 1.36 9.27
N PRO A 38 -11.12 2.39 10.02
CA PRO A 38 -12.23 3.24 9.61
C PRO A 38 -11.96 4.14 8.40
N GLU A 39 -10.69 4.43 8.09
CA GLU A 39 -10.27 5.14 6.87
C GLU A 39 -9.41 4.24 5.96
N GLY A 40 -9.56 2.92 6.09
CA GLY A 40 -8.88 1.91 5.30
C GLY A 40 -7.36 2.04 5.37
N VAL A 41 -6.73 2.27 4.21
CA VAL A 41 -5.25 2.34 4.09
C VAL A 41 -4.65 3.43 4.98
N ARG A 42 -5.31 4.58 5.15
CA ARG A 42 -4.78 5.67 5.98
C ARG A 42 -4.64 5.23 7.44
N THR A 43 -5.72 4.75 8.04
CA THR A 43 -5.71 4.31 9.44
C THR A 43 -4.81 3.10 9.66
N LEU A 44 -4.61 2.26 8.64
CA LEU A 44 -3.61 1.20 8.69
C LEU A 44 -2.19 1.78 8.76
N GLN A 45 -1.87 2.78 7.94
CA GLN A 45 -0.55 3.44 7.97
C GLN A 45 -0.27 4.06 9.34
N GLU A 46 -1.24 4.82 9.88
CA GLU A 46 -1.13 5.44 11.21
C GLU A 46 -0.87 4.38 12.29
N THR A 47 -1.63 3.28 12.28
CA THR A 47 -1.44 2.17 13.22
C THR A 47 -0.04 1.55 13.10
N ILE A 48 0.46 1.35 11.88
CA ILE A 48 1.81 0.80 11.66
C ILE A 48 2.88 1.78 12.13
N GLU A 49 2.73 3.08 11.86
CA GLU A 49 3.66 4.12 12.30
C GLU A 49 3.74 4.17 13.83
N GLU A 50 2.60 4.10 14.53
CA GLU A 50 2.53 4.00 15.99
C GLU A 50 3.26 2.75 16.51
N LEU A 51 2.96 1.57 15.94
CA LEU A 51 3.61 0.31 16.32
C LEU A 51 5.14 0.33 16.11
N LEU A 52 5.60 0.95 15.01
CA LEU A 52 7.03 1.09 14.73
C LEU A 52 7.70 2.07 15.70
N GLU A 53 7.00 3.12 16.13
CA GLU A 53 7.52 4.07 17.10
C GLU A 53 7.60 3.47 18.51
N GLU A 54 6.57 2.72 18.91
CA GLU A 54 6.57 1.93 20.14
C GLU A 54 7.72 0.92 20.14
N ALA A 55 7.92 0.20 19.03
CA ALA A 55 9.00 -0.77 18.90
C ALA A 55 10.38 -0.14 19.13
N LYS A 56 10.65 1.10 18.69
CA LYS A 56 11.95 1.76 18.92
C LYS A 56 12.25 2.00 20.41
N HIS A 57 11.21 2.18 21.21
CA HIS A 57 11.32 2.47 22.64
C HIS A 57 11.18 1.21 23.50
N MET A 58 10.89 0.07 22.88
CA MET A 58 10.76 -1.21 23.53
C MET A 58 12.15 -1.77 23.90
N PRO A 59 12.33 -2.28 25.13
CA PRO A 59 13.57 -2.96 25.48
C PRO A 59 13.74 -4.23 24.62
N PRO A 60 14.98 -4.63 24.28
CA PRO A 60 15.29 -5.79 23.41
C PRO A 60 14.56 -7.10 23.76
N GLU A 61 14.17 -7.22 25.02
CA GLU A 61 13.63 -8.42 25.67
C GLU A 61 12.13 -8.59 25.40
N ASP A 62 11.44 -7.50 25.04
CA ASP A 62 9.99 -7.46 24.83
C ASP A 62 9.59 -7.35 23.34
N TYR A 63 10.56 -7.33 22.41
CA TYR A 63 10.27 -7.17 20.98
C TYR A 63 9.41 -8.32 20.43
N PRO A 64 8.27 -8.03 19.79
CA PRO A 64 7.33 -9.04 19.30
C PRO A 64 7.83 -9.85 18.09
N PHE A 65 8.99 -9.48 17.53
CA PHE A 65 9.58 -10.10 16.34
C PHE A 65 11.00 -10.62 16.55
N SER A 66 11.47 -10.69 17.80
CA SER A 66 12.74 -11.32 18.14
C SER A 66 12.62 -12.84 18.06
N ASN A 67 13.09 -13.42 16.95
CA ASN A 67 13.42 -14.85 16.82
C ASN A 67 14.93 -15.00 16.67
#